data_AF-A0AAD7EDC5-F1
#
_entry.id   AF-A0AAD7EDC5-F1
#
_cell.length_a   1.000
_cell.length_b   1.000
_cell.length_c   1.000
_cell.angle_alpha   90.00
_cell.angle_beta   90.00
_cell.angle_gamma   90.00
#
_symmetry.space_group_name_H-M   'P 1'
#
loop_
_entity.id
_entity.type
_entity.pdbx_description
1 polymer ?
#
loop_
_entity_poly.entity_id
_entity_poly.type
_entity_poly.pdbx_seq_one_letter_code
_entity_poly.pdbx_strand_id
1 'polypeptide(L)' 'DDVAYHNTRLLTRDLLMVVVLVRATSDGDIGRVEALLPHLAMMFRGAGCNKYCSEILHFIHNLKHVWTPKFA' A
#
# COMPACT_ATOMS: atom_id res chain seq x y z
N ASP A 1 -21.52 -20.33 6.00
CA ASP A 1 -20.18 -19.72 5.89
C ASP A 1 -19.61 -19.41 7.26
N ASP A 2 -18.42 -19.95 7.53
CA ASP A 2 -17.69 -19.68 8.76
C ASP A 2 -17.03 -18.29 8.68
N VAL A 3 -17.52 -17.36 9.50
CA VAL A 3 -17.04 -15.97 9.55
C VAL A 3 -15.58 -15.89 9.97
N ALA A 4 -15.12 -16.77 10.87
CA ALA A 4 -13.73 -16.79 11.29
C ALA A 4 -12.83 -17.21 10.13
N TYR A 5 -13.19 -18.27 9.40
CA TYR A 5 -12.45 -18.70 8.20
C TYR A 5 -12.38 -17.60 7.13
N HIS A 6 -13.51 -16.91 6.88
CA HIS A 6 -13.54 -15.79 5.94
C HIS A 6 -12.59 -14.66 6.35
N ASN A 7 -12.67 -14.22 7.61
CA ASN A 7 -11.84 -13.14 8.13
C ASN A 7 -10.36 -13.51 8.19
N THR A 8 -10.01 -14.76 8.53
CA THR A 8 -8.63 -15.23 8.51
C THR A 8 -8.04 -15.16 7.10
N ARG A 9 -8.79 -15.53 6.06
CA ARG A 9 -8.33 -15.43 4.67
C ARG A 9 -8.05 -13.98 4.25
N LEU A 10 -8.93 -13.05 4.63
CA LEU A 10 -8.73 -11.62 4.37
C LEU A 10 -7.49 -11.10 5.12
N LEU A 11 -7.34 -11.45 6.39
CA LEU A 11 -6.17 -11.08 7.19
C LEU A 11 -4.88 -11.64 6.58
N THR A 12 -4.84 -12.91 6.17
CA THR A 12 -3.65 -13.50 5.54
C THR A 12 -3.30 -12.79 4.23
N ARG A 13 -4.28 -12.46 3.39
CA ARG A 13 -4.06 -11.67 2.17
C ARG A 13 -3.40 -10.32 2.49
N ASP A 14 -3.93 -9.62 3.48
CA ASP A 14 -3.47 -8.29 3.86
C ASP A 14 -2.06 -8.33 4.49
N LEU A 15 -1.78 -9.34 5.33
CA LEU A 15 -0.45 -9.57 5.90
C LEU A 15 0.60 -9.90 4.85
N LEU A 16 0.24 -10.63 3.78
CA LEU A 16 1.16 -10.88 2.67
C LEU A 16 1.59 -9.59 1.97
N MET A 17 0.70 -8.60 1.84
CA MET A 17 1.09 -7.28 1.32
C MET A 17 2.09 -6.57 2.24
N VAL A 18 1.91 -6.66 3.56
CA VAL A 18 2.86 -6.08 4.53
C VAL A 18 4.23 -6.75 4.41
N VAL A 19 4.30 -8.08 4.27
CA VAL A 19 5.56 -8.80 4.07
C VAL A 19 6.26 -8.33 2.79
N VAL A 20 5.50 -8.16 1.70
CA VAL A 20 6.04 -7.70 0.42
C VAL A 20 6.57 -6.26 0.54
N LEU A 21 5.86 -5.38 1.26
CA LEU A 21 6.33 -4.03 1.54
C LEU A 21 7.64 -4.03 2.33
N VAL A 22 7.71 -4.76 3.45
CA VAL A 22 8.91 -4.84 4.29
C VAL A 22 10.12 -5.33 3.50
N ARG A 23 9.93 -6.37 2.66
CA ARG A 23 11.00 -6.89 1.79
C ARG A 23 11.42 -5.87 0.74
N ALA A 24 10.46 -5.27 0.03
CA ALA A 24 10.76 -4.26 -0.99
C ALA A 24 11.54 -3.07 -0.42
N THR A 25 11.17 -2.60 0.79
CA THR A 25 11.91 -1.55 1.50
C THR A 25 13.31 -2.00 1.89
N SER A 26 13.47 -3.23 2.39
CA SER A 26 14.78 -3.79 2.76
C SER A 26 15.69 -3.99 1.54
N ASP A 27 15.13 -4.37 0.40
CA ASP A 27 15.85 -4.61 -0.84
C ASP A 27 16.21 -3.29 -1.56
N GLY A 28 15.64 -2.16 -1.13
CA GLY A 28 15.76 -0.86 -1.82
C GLY A 28 15.03 -0.80 -3.16
N ASP A 29 14.12 -1.74 -3.43
CA ASP A 29 13.34 -1.80 -4.67
C ASP A 29 12.16 -0.82 -4.62
N ILE A 30 12.44 0.44 -4.98
CA ILE A 30 11.44 1.51 -4.97
C ILE A 30 10.30 1.24 -5.95
N GLY A 31 10.58 0.59 -7.09
CA GLY A 31 9.54 0.27 -8.09
C GLY A 31 8.50 -0.68 -7.51
N ARG A 32 8.94 -1.65 -6.71
CA ARG A 32 8.04 -2.57 -6.00
C ARG A 32 7.29 -1.89 -4.85
N VAL A 33 7.93 -0.95 -4.14
CA VAL A 33 7.24 -0.15 -3.11
C VAL A 33 6.13 0.69 -3.75
N GLU A 34 6.42 1.39 -4.85
CA GLU A 34 5.44 2.21 -5.56
C GLU A 34 4.25 1.40 -6.06
N ALA A 35 4.49 0.18 -6.56
CA ALA A 35 3.43 -0.72 -7.00
C ALA A 35 2.44 -1.10 -5.88
N LEU A 36 2.88 -1.09 -4.61
CA LEU A 36 2.03 -1.42 -3.45
C LEU A 36 1.20 -0.24 -2.95
N LEU A 37 1.60 1.00 -3.22
CA LEU A 37 0.95 2.20 -2.66
C LEU A 37 -0.56 2.27 -2.93
N PRO A 38 -1.08 1.98 -4.15
CA PRO A 38 -2.53 2.00 -4.39
C PRO A 38 -3.28 0.97 -3.54
N HIS A 39 -2.68 -0.20 -3.33
CA HIS A 39 -3.28 -1.25 -2.51
C HIS A 39 -3.31 -0.86 -1.03
N LEU A 40 -2.23 -0.25 -0.53
CA LEU A 40 -2.18 0.28 0.83
C LEU A 40 -3.24 1.37 1.03
N ALA A 41 -3.41 2.29 0.08
CA ALA A 41 -4.46 3.32 0.15
C ALA A 41 -5.86 2.69 0.26
N MET A 42 -6.15 1.66 -0.56
CA MET A 42 -7.43 0.94 -0.50
C MET A 42 -7.63 0.21 0.83
N MET A 43 -6.59 -0.46 1.35
CA MET A 43 -6.65 -1.13 2.66
C MET A 43 -6.95 -0.15 3.79
N PHE A 44 -6.22 0.97 3.85
CA PHE A 44 -6.46 1.99 4.88
C PHE A 44 -7.82 2.65 4.74
N ARG A 45 -8.33 2.85 3.51
CA ARG A 45 -9.69 3.34 3.31
C ARG A 45 -10.73 2.36 3.84
N GLY A 46 -10.59 1.06 3.51
CA GLY A 46 -11.50 0.01 3.95
C GLY A 46 -11.51 -0.19 5.46
N ALA A 47 -10.36 0.00 6.13
CA ALA A 47 -10.23 -0.07 7.59
C ALA A 47 -10.69 1.20 8.34
N GLY A 48 -11.17 2.23 7.64
CA GLY A 48 -11.54 3.52 8.26
C GLY A 48 -10.35 4.42 8.63
N CYS A 49 -9.13 4.03 8.27
CA CYS A 49 -7.87 4.73 8.49
C CYS A 49 -7.65 5.85 7.45
N ASN A 50 -8.60 6.79 7.36
CA ASN A 50 -8.65 7.78 6.28
C ASN A 50 -7.45 8.72 6.20
N LYS A 51 -6.80 9.03 7.34
CA LYS A 51 -5.59 9.88 7.35
C LYS A 51 -4.46 9.23 6.53
N TYR A 52 -4.17 7.96 6.79
CA TYR A 52 -3.14 7.22 6.06
C TYR A 52 -3.47 7.05 4.59
N CYS A 53 -4.74 6.78 4.27
CA CYS A 53 -5.19 6.75 2.87
C CYS A 53 -4.91 8.08 2.16
N SER A 54 -5.28 9.22 2.78
CA SER A 54 -5.05 10.55 2.21
C SER A 54 -3.56 10.80 1.97
N GLU A 55 -2.71 10.54 2.96
CA GLU A 55 -1.25 10.73 2.83
C GLU A 55 -0.65 9.88 1.72
N ILE A 56 -1.07 8.62 1.58
CA ILE A 56 -0.61 7.74 0.49
C ILE A 56 -1.07 8.27 -0.87
N LEU A 57 -2.31 8.76 -0.98
CA LEU A 57 -2.81 9.34 -2.23
C LEU A 57 -2.06 10.63 -2.59
N HIS A 58 -1.76 11.48 -1.62
CA HIS A 58 -0.91 12.66 -1.82
C HIS A 58 0.49 12.26 -2.28
N PHE A 59 1.07 11.23 -1.68
CA PHE A 59 2.38 10.72 -2.08
C PHE A 59 2.38 10.17 -3.51
N ILE A 60 1.39 9.35 -3.88
CA ILE A 60 1.22 8.85 -5.26
C ILE A 60 1.05 10.01 -6.24
N HIS A 61 0.25 11.03 -5.90
CA HIS A 61 0.07 12.19 -6.76
C HIS A 61 1.40 12.93 -6.99
N ASN A 62 2.17 13.14 -5.92
CA ASN A 62 3.46 13.79 -6.02
C ASN A 62 4.43 13.00 -6.91
N LEU A 63 4.55 11.68 -6.71
CA LEU A 63 5.41 10.83 -7.55
C LEU A 63 5.02 10.89 -9.04
N LYS A 64 3.71 10.85 -9.34
CA LYS A 64 3.22 10.78 -10.73
C LYS A 64 3.19 12.12 -11.46
N HIS A 65 2.96 13.22 -10.74
CA HIS A 65 2.61 14.50 -11.36
C HIS A 65 3.51 15.66 -10.95
N VAL A 66 4.12 15.62 -9.77
CA VAL A 66 4.93 16.73 -9.23
C VAL A 66 6.41 16.44 -9.41
N TRP A 67 6.89 15.30 -8.93
CA TRP A 67 8.29 14.86 -8.96
C TRP A 67 8.60 14.02 -10.19
N THR A 68 8.24 14.54 -11.36
CA THR A 68 8.54 13.85 -12.63
C THR A 68 10.05 13.79 -12.88
N PRO A 69 10.56 12.89 -13.73
CA PRO A 69 11.99 12.78 -14.05
C PRO A 69 12.67 14.07 -14.53
N LYS A 70 11.89 15.07 -14.96
CA LYS A 70 12.41 16.42 -15.24
C LYS A 70 13.00 17.13 -14.01
N PHE A 71 12.70 16.66 -12.81
CA PHE A 71 13.17 17.20 -11.54
C PHE A 71 14.30 16.37 -10.90
N ALA A 72 14.72 15.28 -11.54
CA ALA A 72 15.80 14.40 -11.07
C ALA A 72 17.15 14.76 -11.69
#